data_AF-A0A7W8SRJ7-F1
#
_entry.id   AF-A0A7W8SRJ7-F1
#
_cell.length_a   1.000
_cell.length_b   1.000
_cell.length_c   1.000
_cell.angle_alpha   90.00
_cell.angle_beta   90.00
_cell.angle_gamma   90.00
#
_symmetry.space_group_name_H-M   'P 1'
#
loop_
_entity.id
_entity.type
_entity.pdbx_description
1 polymer ?
#
loop_
_entity_poly.entity_id
_entity_poly.type
_entity_poly.pdbx_seq_one_letter_code
_entity_poly.pdbx_strand_id
1 'polypeptide(L)'
;MRTQPALLAVSATATAACLSVMAGWQRGGLFAERVLWIAVGVVLVVAAHLLPALIRSHGWRIRIVGAVLWIGCMAATCYGHAVFFLMAQKHAGELRAAAVQAVVTAGRDLTAIAADRAGVVARLARVTEKRCSNQCAGIRIERTGLTARLDALDIEIAEAKRAEAARDRADAARDAALADPVTGALTAFGLSAPRADLIAGLAFAAVLEAVACFAWLLALVPAAVTEIAVTPVQQASNAEPVTVVTTVSNASAPLELVAGDPADDVTRVATAIAGGTLRATVAEIRKFLGCSQATAMTIRKRVMQADP
;
A
#
# COMPACT_ATOMS: atom_id res chain seq x y z
N MET A 1 -22.75 -11.70 8.26
CA MET A 1 -21.36 -11.38 7.83
C MET A 1 -20.86 -12.55 7.00
N ARG A 2 -20.25 -12.31 5.84
CA ARG A 2 -19.64 -13.39 5.03
C ARG A 2 -18.29 -13.78 5.64
N THR A 3 -18.05 -15.08 5.86
CA THR A 3 -16.88 -15.59 6.60
C THR A 3 -15.55 -15.36 5.88
N GLN A 4 -15.51 -15.58 4.57
CA GLN A 4 -14.29 -15.40 3.74
C GLN A 4 -13.74 -13.96 3.73
N PRO A 5 -14.53 -12.91 3.37
CA PRO A 5 -14.04 -11.53 3.39
C PRO A 5 -13.77 -11.05 4.82
N ALA A 6 -14.47 -11.56 5.83
CA ALA A 6 -14.19 -11.23 7.23
C ALA A 6 -12.81 -11.73 7.67
N LEU A 7 -12.39 -12.93 7.25
CA LEU A 7 -11.05 -13.45 7.54
C LEU A 7 -9.96 -12.53 6.96
N LEU A 8 -10.11 -12.13 5.70
CA LEU A 8 -9.18 -11.20 5.03
C LEU A 8 -9.19 -9.81 5.67
N ALA A 9 -10.37 -9.31 6.05
CA ALA A 9 -10.50 -8.02 6.71
C ALA A 9 -9.80 -8.00 8.07
N VAL A 10 -9.96 -9.05 8.87
CA VAL A 10 -9.32 -9.19 10.18
C VAL A 10 -7.81 -9.32 10.02
N SER A 11 -7.31 -10.16 9.11
CA SER A 11 -5.86 -10.31 8.91
C SER A 11 -5.21 -9.03 8.41
N ALA A 12 -5.82 -8.33 7.44
CA ALA A 12 -5.32 -7.05 6.94
C ALA A 12 -5.36 -5.96 8.04
N THR A 13 -6.44 -5.89 8.82
CA THR A 13 -6.56 -4.94 9.95
C THR A 13 -5.56 -5.23 11.05
N ALA A 14 -5.34 -6.51 11.40
CA ALA A 14 -4.33 -6.90 12.36
C ALA A 14 -2.92 -6.52 11.89
N THR A 15 -2.63 -6.71 10.60
CA THR A 15 -1.34 -6.33 10.01
C THR A 15 -1.13 -4.82 10.09
N ALA A 16 -2.12 -4.02 9.66
CA ALA A 16 -2.10 -2.57 9.78
C ALA A 16 -1.95 -2.09 11.24
N ALA A 17 -2.66 -2.73 12.18
CA ALA A 17 -2.54 -2.43 13.60
C ALA A 17 -1.11 -2.72 14.12
N CYS A 18 -0.49 -3.83 13.73
CA CYS A 18 0.90 -4.13 14.08
C CYS A 18 1.88 -3.06 13.55
N LEU A 19 1.70 -2.60 12.31
CA LEU A 19 2.52 -1.51 11.75
C LEU A 19 2.34 -0.21 12.54
N SER A 20 1.09 0.12 12.90
CA SER A 20 0.76 1.29 13.70
C SER A 20 1.33 1.22 15.12
N VAL A 21 1.33 0.02 15.74
CA VAL A 21 1.96 -0.23 17.05
C VAL A 21 3.47 -0.01 16.96
N MET A 22 4.14 -0.61 15.97
CA MET A 22 5.58 -0.47 15.76
C MET A 22 5.96 1.00 15.51
N ALA A 23 5.17 1.72 14.70
CA ALA A 23 5.38 3.14 14.42
C ALA A 23 5.13 4.02 15.67
N GLY A 24 4.07 3.72 16.44
CA GLY A 24 3.73 4.43 17.66
C GLY A 24 4.77 4.24 18.77
N TRP A 25 5.37 3.05 18.85
CA TRP A 25 6.44 2.77 19.82
C TRP A 25 7.70 3.61 19.63
N GLN A 26 7.98 3.99 18.37
CA GLN A 26 9.10 4.86 18.02
C GLN A 26 8.82 6.35 18.31
N ARG A 27 7.57 6.71 18.65
CA ARG A 27 7.15 8.09 18.91
C ARG A 27 6.97 8.31 20.41
N GLY A 28 7.68 9.27 20.97
CA GLY A 28 7.60 9.64 22.40
C GLY A 28 8.86 9.27 23.19
N GLY A 29 9.29 10.21 24.03
CA GLY A 29 10.44 10.03 24.92
C GLY A 29 10.06 9.23 26.17
N LEU A 30 8.82 9.36 26.62
CA LEU A 30 8.29 8.66 27.80
C LEU A 30 7.43 7.45 27.41
N PHE A 31 7.34 6.46 28.30
CA PHE A 31 6.50 5.27 28.09
C PHE A 31 5.02 5.61 27.89
N ALA A 32 4.49 6.54 28.69
CA ALA A 32 3.09 6.98 28.59
C ALA A 32 2.78 7.62 27.23
N GLU A 33 3.72 8.40 26.67
CA GLU A 33 3.58 9.00 25.35
C GLU A 33 3.52 7.93 24.25
N ARG A 34 4.38 6.91 24.32
CA ARG A 34 4.40 5.79 23.37
C ARG A 34 3.07 5.01 23.38
N VAL A 35 2.55 4.72 24.57
CA VAL A 35 1.25 4.05 24.71
C VAL A 35 0.13 4.90 24.11
N LEU A 36 0.14 6.22 24.33
CA LEU A 36 -0.84 7.13 23.74
C LEU A 36 -0.75 7.15 22.22
N TRP A 37 0.46 7.21 21.66
CA TRP A 37 0.69 7.15 20.21
C TRP A 37 0.20 5.85 19.59
N ILE A 38 0.42 4.71 20.27
CA ILE A 38 -0.11 3.41 19.84
C ILE A 38 -1.63 3.42 19.85
N ALA A 39 -2.25 3.89 20.94
CA ALA A 39 -3.71 3.92 21.06
C ALA A 39 -4.35 4.77 19.96
N VAL A 40 -3.82 5.97 19.72
CA VAL A 40 -4.26 6.85 18.63
C VAL A 40 -4.10 6.16 17.27
N GLY A 41 -2.94 5.55 17.04
CA GLY A 41 -2.67 4.83 15.79
C GLY A 41 -3.64 3.68 15.53
N VAL A 42 -3.93 2.86 16.53
CA VAL A 42 -4.87 1.73 16.41
C VAL A 42 -6.29 2.23 16.14
N VAL A 43 -6.73 3.29 16.85
CA VAL A 43 -8.05 3.90 16.61
C VAL A 43 -8.17 4.43 15.19
N LEU A 44 -7.13 5.08 14.66
CA LEU A 44 -7.12 5.58 13.29
C LEU A 44 -7.21 4.43 12.25
N VAL A 45 -6.50 3.32 12.47
CA VAL A 45 -6.57 2.13 11.60
C VAL A 45 -7.97 1.51 11.61
N VAL A 46 -8.53 1.28 12.79
CA VAL A 46 -9.89 0.72 12.93
C VAL A 46 -10.92 1.65 12.28
N ALA A 47 -10.82 2.95 12.52
CA ALA A 47 -11.70 3.94 11.91
C ALA A 47 -11.55 3.94 10.38
N ALA A 48 -10.33 3.97 9.84
CA ALA A 48 -10.06 3.92 8.41
C ALA A 48 -10.69 2.70 7.73
N HIS A 49 -10.60 1.53 8.36
CA HIS A 49 -11.10 0.28 7.80
C HIS A 49 -12.63 0.14 7.89
N LEU A 50 -13.24 0.53 9.02
CA LEU A 50 -14.68 0.30 9.26
C LEU A 50 -15.58 1.44 8.79
N LEU A 51 -15.13 2.70 8.77
CA LEU A 51 -15.97 3.83 8.38
C LEU A 51 -16.66 3.65 7.01
N PRO A 52 -15.96 3.21 5.94
CA PRO A 52 -16.57 3.05 4.62
C PRO A 52 -17.79 2.12 4.63
N ALA A 53 -17.75 1.07 5.45
CA ALA A 53 -18.83 0.12 5.57
C ALA A 53 -19.99 0.65 6.43
N LEU A 54 -19.69 1.34 7.54
CA LEU A 54 -20.68 1.85 8.49
C LEU A 54 -21.51 3.01 7.94
N ILE A 55 -20.91 3.91 7.16
CA ILE A 55 -21.60 5.10 6.67
C ILE A 55 -22.52 4.80 5.48
N ARG A 56 -22.38 3.63 4.84
CA ARG A 56 -23.09 3.25 3.60
C ARG A 56 -24.62 3.26 3.74
N SER A 57 -25.15 2.91 4.91
CA SER A 57 -26.60 2.83 5.18
C SER A 57 -27.23 4.17 5.58
N HIS A 58 -26.43 5.21 5.78
CA HIS A 58 -26.89 6.49 6.32
C HIS A 58 -27.22 7.52 5.21
N GLY A 59 -27.95 8.57 5.57
CA GLY A 59 -28.31 9.66 4.67
C GLY A 59 -27.10 10.47 4.16
N TRP A 60 -27.26 11.20 3.06
CA TRP A 60 -26.19 11.88 2.33
C TRP A 60 -25.31 12.80 3.21
N ARG A 61 -25.90 13.53 4.16
CA ARG A 61 -25.14 14.42 5.08
C ARG A 61 -24.14 13.65 5.95
N ILE A 62 -24.58 12.53 6.54
CA ILE A 62 -23.72 11.67 7.37
C ILE A 62 -22.65 11.01 6.50
N ARG A 63 -22.97 10.66 5.25
CA ARG A 63 -21.99 10.12 4.30
C ARG A 63 -20.89 11.10 3.95
N ILE A 64 -21.20 12.39 3.77
CA ILE A 64 -20.18 13.43 3.53
C ILE A 64 -19.26 13.56 4.75
N VAL A 65 -19.81 13.73 5.95
CA VAL A 65 -19.00 13.88 7.17
C VAL A 65 -18.14 12.64 7.41
N GLY A 66 -18.74 11.46 7.22
CA GLY A 66 -18.03 10.18 7.30
C GLY A 66 -16.92 10.04 6.25
N ALA A 67 -17.15 10.48 5.00
CA ALA A 67 -16.13 10.46 3.96
C ALA A 67 -14.95 11.37 4.29
N VAL A 68 -15.20 12.58 4.82
CA VAL A 68 -14.13 13.50 5.26
C VAL A 68 -13.32 12.90 6.41
N LEU A 69 -13.99 12.36 7.42
CA LEU A 69 -13.31 11.70 8.54
C LEU A 69 -12.50 10.49 8.07
N TRP A 70 -13.07 9.68 7.16
CA TRP A 70 -12.38 8.55 6.55
C TRP A 70 -11.11 8.98 5.80
N ILE A 71 -11.17 10.03 4.97
CA ILE A 71 -9.98 10.56 4.27
C ILE A 71 -8.90 10.98 5.28
N GLY A 72 -9.29 11.65 6.38
CA GLY A 72 -8.37 12.05 7.44
C GLY A 72 -7.70 10.85 8.13
N CYS A 73 -8.48 9.83 8.49
CA CYS A 73 -7.94 8.60 9.07
C CYS A 73 -7.00 7.90 8.09
N MET A 74 -7.40 7.78 6.82
CA MET A 74 -6.61 7.11 5.78
C MET A 74 -5.29 7.83 5.50
N ALA A 75 -5.29 9.15 5.45
CA ALA A 75 -4.06 9.93 5.29
C ALA A 75 -3.12 9.75 6.48
N ALA A 76 -3.65 9.74 7.70
CA ALA A 76 -2.86 9.55 8.92
C ALA A 76 -2.29 8.13 9.05
N THR A 77 -3.07 7.09 8.72
CA THR A 77 -2.61 5.69 8.74
C THR A 77 -1.56 5.45 7.67
N CYS A 78 -1.82 5.89 6.43
CA CYS A 78 -0.86 5.79 5.34
C CYS A 78 0.45 6.51 5.67
N TYR A 79 0.40 7.71 6.25
CA TYR A 79 1.60 8.42 6.68
C TYR A 79 2.37 7.66 7.77
N GLY A 80 1.67 7.14 8.78
CA GLY A 80 2.28 6.33 9.84
C GLY A 80 2.98 5.08 9.30
N HIS A 81 2.32 4.35 8.40
CA HIS A 81 2.86 3.15 7.77
C HIS A 81 4.01 3.46 6.81
N ALA A 82 3.90 4.52 6.01
CA ALA A 82 4.98 4.96 5.13
C ALA A 82 6.26 5.28 5.91
N VAL A 83 6.14 5.97 7.05
CA VAL A 83 7.29 6.24 7.94
C VAL A 83 7.91 4.94 8.47
N PHE A 84 7.09 3.95 8.84
CA PHE A 84 7.60 2.64 9.23
C PHE A 84 8.38 1.96 8.10
N PHE A 85 7.81 1.90 6.89
CA PHE A 85 8.48 1.29 5.73
C PHE A 85 9.80 2.00 5.39
N LEU A 86 9.83 3.33 5.43
CA LEU A 86 11.04 4.12 5.24
C LEU A 86 12.13 3.80 6.26
N MET A 87 11.76 3.72 7.55
CA MET A 87 12.71 3.37 8.60
C MET A 87 13.20 1.93 8.48
N ALA A 88 12.33 1.00 8.10
CA ALA A 88 12.70 -0.38 7.84
C ALA A 88 13.67 -0.51 6.65
N GLN A 89 13.40 0.21 5.54
CA GLN A 89 14.30 0.27 4.38
C GLN A 89 15.66 0.87 4.75
N LYS A 90 15.66 1.98 5.51
CA LYS A 90 16.89 2.60 6.00
C LYS A 90 17.70 1.63 6.84
N HIS A 91 17.08 0.96 7.79
CA HIS A 91 17.77 -0.01 8.65
C HIS A 91 18.34 -1.19 7.85
N ALA A 92 17.58 -1.71 6.87
CA ALA A 92 18.08 -2.73 5.97
C ALA A 92 19.24 -2.23 5.08
N GLY A 93 19.22 -0.96 4.65
CA GLY A 93 20.34 -0.30 3.98
C GLY A 93 21.58 -0.22 4.86
N GLU A 94 21.43 0.20 6.11
CA GLU A 94 22.52 0.26 7.08
C GLU A 94 23.16 -1.10 7.34
N LEU A 95 22.35 -2.17 7.44
CA LEU A 95 22.85 -3.54 7.59
C LEU A 95 23.64 -4.01 6.35
N ARG A 96 23.16 -3.69 5.14
CA ARG A 96 23.88 -3.99 3.89
C ARG A 96 25.19 -3.19 3.79
N ALA A 97 25.17 -1.93 4.17
CA ALA A 97 26.36 -1.07 4.20
C ALA A 97 27.37 -1.52 5.26
N ALA A 98 26.91 -2.01 6.41
CA ALA A 98 27.78 -2.55 7.46
C ALA A 98 28.52 -3.82 7.01
N ALA A 99 27.97 -4.59 6.05
CA ALA A 99 28.64 -5.74 5.46
C ALA A 99 29.77 -5.36 4.47
N VAL A 100 29.83 -4.11 4.01
CA VAL A 100 30.92 -3.63 3.14
C VAL A 100 32.18 -3.39 3.97
N GLN A 101 33.29 -4.05 3.61
CA GLN A 101 34.56 -3.92 4.32
C GLN A 101 35.08 -2.49 4.29
N ALA A 102 35.45 -1.96 5.46
CA ALA A 102 36.12 -0.67 5.57
C ALA A 102 37.57 -0.80 5.07
N VAL A 103 37.93 -0.01 4.06
CA VAL A 103 39.32 0.08 3.58
C VAL A 103 40.09 1.05 4.47
N VAL A 104 40.85 0.50 5.41
CA VAL A 104 41.84 1.27 6.19
C VAL A 104 43.04 1.50 5.29
N THR A 105 43.32 2.75 4.90
CA THR A 105 44.63 3.04 4.29
C THR A 105 45.65 3.33 5.37
N ALA A 106 46.80 2.68 5.22
CA ALA A 106 48.02 3.06 5.89
C ALA A 106 48.79 3.97 4.92
N GLY A 107 49.14 5.18 5.36
CA GLY A 107 49.91 6.11 4.54
C GLY A 107 49.85 7.54 5.05
N ARG A 108 50.84 8.35 4.67
CA ARG A 108 50.82 9.81 4.89
C ARG A 108 49.85 10.45 3.90
N ASP A 109 49.35 11.62 4.28
CA ASP A 109 48.47 12.40 3.42
C ASP A 109 49.18 12.85 2.12
N LEU A 110 48.45 12.83 1.00
CA LEU A 110 48.98 13.21 -0.31
C LEU A 110 49.51 14.64 -0.32
N THR A 111 48.91 15.55 0.44
CA THR A 111 49.38 16.94 0.53
C THR A 111 50.75 17.03 1.19
N ALA A 112 51.02 16.20 2.21
CA ALA A 112 52.31 16.14 2.89
C ALA A 112 53.39 15.56 1.96
N ILE A 113 53.06 14.51 1.21
CA ILE A 113 53.99 13.90 0.23
C ILE A 113 54.29 14.90 -0.91
N ALA A 114 53.28 15.64 -1.38
CA ALA A 114 53.45 16.67 -2.41
C ALA A 114 54.36 17.81 -1.94
N ALA A 115 54.22 18.25 -0.68
CA ALA A 115 55.09 19.27 -0.08
C ALA A 115 56.55 18.79 0.02
N ASP A 116 56.76 17.55 0.48
CA ASP A 116 58.10 16.94 0.57
C ASP A 116 58.75 16.83 -0.82
N ARG A 117 57.98 16.40 -1.83
CA ARG A 117 58.42 16.33 -3.23
C ARG A 117 58.84 17.70 -3.77
N ALA A 118 58.01 18.73 -3.57
CA ALA A 118 58.35 20.09 -3.98
C ALA A 118 59.68 20.57 -3.34
N GLY A 119 59.89 20.26 -2.05
CA GLY A 119 61.12 20.57 -1.33
C GLY A 119 62.36 19.86 -1.90
N VAL A 120 62.26 18.58 -2.28
CA VAL A 120 63.36 17.82 -2.88
C VAL A 120 63.65 18.29 -4.32
N VAL A 121 62.62 18.58 -5.13
CA VAL A 121 62.79 19.14 -6.48
C VAL A 121 63.51 20.49 -6.42
N ALA A 122 63.12 21.38 -5.49
CA ALA A 122 63.77 22.68 -5.31
C ALA A 122 65.25 22.54 -4.90
N ARG A 123 65.58 21.55 -4.04
CA ARG A 123 66.98 21.25 -3.70
C ARG A 123 67.76 20.71 -4.90
N LEU A 124 67.18 19.80 -5.67
CA LEU A 124 67.82 19.23 -6.85
C LEU A 124 68.12 20.29 -7.90
N ALA A 125 67.19 21.23 -8.15
CA ALA A 125 67.41 22.36 -9.04
C ALA A 125 68.59 23.23 -8.61
N ARG A 126 68.68 23.57 -7.30
CA ARG A 126 69.81 24.34 -6.75
C ARG A 126 71.16 23.64 -6.90
N VAL A 127 71.21 22.32 -6.71
CA VAL A 127 72.45 21.53 -6.87
C VAL A 127 72.86 21.44 -8.35
N THR A 128 71.87 21.40 -9.27
CA THR A 128 72.10 21.30 -10.72
C THR A 128 72.69 22.58 -11.32
N GLU A 129 72.33 23.75 -10.78
CA GLU A 129 72.87 25.06 -11.21
C GLU A 129 74.32 25.32 -10.74
N LYS A 130 74.81 24.61 -9.70
CA LYS A 130 76.17 24.84 -9.17
C LYS A 130 77.22 24.44 -10.22
N ARG A 131 78.00 25.42 -10.68
CA ARG A 131 79.10 25.24 -11.63
C ARG A 131 80.31 24.62 -10.92
N CYS A 132 80.81 23.48 -11.39
CA CYS A 132 81.93 22.76 -10.78
C CYS A 132 83.27 23.14 -11.44
N SER A 133 84.24 23.63 -10.66
CA SER A 133 85.57 24.01 -11.18
C SER A 133 86.67 22.97 -10.90
N ASN A 134 86.66 22.29 -9.75
CA ASN A 134 87.52 21.15 -9.42
C ASN A 134 86.83 20.27 -8.35
N GLN A 135 86.90 18.93 -8.49
CA GLN A 135 86.31 17.91 -7.59
C GLN A 135 84.76 17.83 -7.52
N CYS A 136 84.12 17.46 -8.63
CA CYS A 136 82.65 17.34 -8.74
C CYS A 136 82.03 16.11 -8.06
N ALA A 137 82.82 15.30 -7.34
CA ALA A 137 82.34 14.07 -6.73
C ALA A 137 81.23 14.33 -5.71
N GLY A 138 81.38 15.33 -4.84
CA GLY A 138 80.37 15.70 -3.84
C GLY A 138 79.04 16.14 -4.45
N ILE A 139 79.07 17.01 -5.48
CA ILE A 139 77.87 17.48 -6.19
C ILE A 139 77.17 16.30 -6.90
N ARG A 140 77.92 15.37 -7.49
CA ARG A 140 77.37 14.15 -8.10
C ARG A 140 76.68 13.26 -7.06
N ILE A 141 77.30 13.06 -5.89
CA ILE A 141 76.72 12.25 -4.80
C ILE A 141 75.43 12.90 -4.29
N GLU A 142 75.42 14.21 -4.05
CA GLU A 142 74.22 14.92 -3.60
C GLU A 142 73.09 14.87 -4.65
N ARG A 143 73.43 15.07 -5.93
CA ARG A 143 72.47 14.97 -7.04
C ARG A 143 71.84 13.58 -7.12
N THR A 144 72.67 12.52 -7.10
CA THR A 144 72.18 11.13 -7.17
C THR A 144 71.33 10.77 -5.95
N GLY A 145 71.70 11.23 -4.74
CA GLY A 145 70.90 11.04 -3.54
C GLY A 145 69.55 11.76 -3.58
N LEU A 146 69.49 12.99 -4.11
CA LEU A 146 68.24 13.74 -4.29
C LEU A 146 67.35 13.11 -5.37
N THR A 147 67.92 12.62 -6.47
CA THR A 147 67.18 11.88 -7.51
C THR A 147 66.58 10.60 -6.93
N ALA A 148 67.36 9.79 -6.21
CA ALA A 148 66.85 8.59 -5.55
C ALA A 148 65.71 8.89 -4.55
N ARG A 149 65.79 10.03 -3.84
CA ARG A 149 64.73 10.47 -2.94
C ARG A 149 63.47 10.95 -3.66
N LEU A 150 63.61 11.55 -4.85
CA LEU A 150 62.45 11.86 -5.70
C LEU A 150 61.77 10.59 -6.20
N ASP A 151 62.55 9.61 -6.67
CA ASP A 151 62.01 8.33 -7.14
C ASP A 151 61.25 7.61 -6.01
N ALA A 152 61.79 7.65 -4.78
CA ALA A 152 61.11 7.11 -3.61
C ALA A 152 59.77 7.82 -3.30
N LEU A 153 59.72 9.15 -3.42
CA LEU A 153 58.49 9.92 -3.22
C LEU A 153 57.47 9.67 -4.34
N ASP A 154 57.92 9.47 -5.58
CA ASP A 154 57.02 9.14 -6.70
C ASP A 154 56.38 7.74 -6.51
N ILE A 155 57.11 6.78 -5.92
CA ILE A 155 56.56 5.49 -5.50
C ILE A 155 55.50 5.67 -4.40
N GLU A 156 55.80 6.47 -3.37
CA GLU A 156 54.87 6.75 -2.27
C GLU A 156 53.57 7.41 -2.77
N ILE A 157 53.67 8.35 -3.74
CA ILE A 157 52.50 8.96 -4.40
C ILE A 157 51.67 7.90 -5.15
N ALA A 158 52.33 7.00 -5.89
CA ALA A 158 51.64 5.95 -6.64
C ALA A 158 50.92 4.95 -5.72
N GLU A 159 51.49 4.66 -4.55
CA GLU A 159 50.84 3.86 -3.51
C GLU A 159 49.67 4.59 -2.87
N ALA A 160 49.86 5.85 -2.48
CA ALA A 160 48.81 6.68 -1.89
C ALA A 160 47.59 6.85 -2.82
N LYS A 161 47.81 7.10 -4.11
CA LYS A 161 46.74 7.17 -5.12
C LYS A 161 45.99 5.84 -5.29
N ARG A 162 46.70 4.71 -5.28
CA ARG A 162 46.06 3.37 -5.33
C ARG A 162 45.21 3.11 -4.10
N ALA A 163 45.66 3.58 -2.94
CA ALA A 163 44.94 3.45 -1.67
C ALA A 163 43.69 4.35 -1.63
N GLU A 164 43.78 5.59 -2.12
CA GLU A 164 42.64 6.51 -2.29
C GLU A 164 41.60 5.92 -3.25
N ALA A 165 42.01 5.47 -4.44
CA ALA A 165 41.09 4.82 -5.38
C ALA A 165 40.47 3.52 -4.84
N ALA A 166 41.09 2.86 -3.87
CA ALA A 166 40.51 1.71 -3.18
C ALA A 166 39.47 2.15 -2.14
N ARG A 167 39.71 3.24 -1.41
CA ARG A 167 38.72 3.87 -0.54
C ARG A 167 37.52 4.36 -1.33
N ASP A 168 37.73 5.11 -2.41
CA ASP A 168 36.65 5.64 -3.24
C ASP A 168 35.73 4.52 -3.76
N ARG A 169 36.32 3.38 -4.15
CA ARG A 169 35.54 2.20 -4.55
C ARG A 169 34.78 1.57 -3.39
N ALA A 170 35.37 1.52 -2.20
CA ALA A 170 34.71 1.00 -1.00
C ALA A 170 33.57 1.91 -0.53
N ASP A 171 33.79 3.23 -0.57
CA ASP A 171 32.79 4.25 -0.24
C ASP A 171 31.65 4.22 -1.26
N ALA A 172 31.95 4.16 -2.56
CA ALA A 172 30.93 3.99 -3.60
C ALA A 172 30.14 2.68 -3.45
N ALA A 173 30.80 1.58 -3.08
CA ALA A 173 30.13 0.31 -2.82
C ALA A 173 29.25 0.38 -1.55
N ARG A 174 29.69 1.11 -0.52
CA ARG A 174 28.92 1.34 0.70
C ARG A 174 27.69 2.21 0.43
N ASP A 175 27.84 3.29 -0.34
CA ASP A 175 26.74 4.17 -0.74
C ASP A 175 25.72 3.42 -1.61
N ALA A 176 26.20 2.58 -2.54
CA ALA A 176 25.33 1.70 -3.32
C ALA A 176 24.59 0.67 -2.43
N ALA A 177 25.23 0.17 -1.37
CA ALA A 177 24.61 -0.76 -0.43
C ALA A 177 23.54 -0.10 0.47
N LEU A 178 23.65 1.21 0.74
CA LEU A 178 22.63 1.97 1.45
C LEU A 178 21.35 2.14 0.63
N ALA A 179 21.47 2.32 -0.69
CA ALA A 179 20.33 2.52 -1.59
C ALA A 179 19.43 1.27 -1.68
N ASP A 180 18.11 1.45 -1.75
CA ASP A 180 17.19 0.34 -2.02
C ASP A 180 17.21 0.01 -3.54
N PRO A 181 17.48 -1.25 -3.93
CA PRO A 181 17.49 -1.66 -5.34
C PRO A 181 16.16 -1.43 -6.05
N VAL A 182 15.03 -1.46 -5.35
CA VAL A 182 13.69 -1.29 -5.93
C VAL A 182 13.41 0.18 -6.24
N THR A 183 13.87 1.11 -5.40
CA THR A 183 13.70 2.55 -5.62
C THR A 183 14.82 3.16 -6.47
N GLY A 184 15.98 2.50 -6.58
CA GLY A 184 17.03 2.87 -7.52
C GLY A 184 16.52 2.99 -8.96
N ALA A 185 15.61 2.10 -9.39
CA ALA A 185 14.97 2.20 -10.70
C ALA A 185 14.08 3.45 -10.85
N LEU A 186 13.45 3.92 -9.77
CA LEU A 186 12.62 5.15 -9.77
C LEU A 186 13.47 6.41 -9.87
N THR A 187 14.70 6.39 -9.36
CA THR A 187 15.63 7.53 -9.50
C THR A 187 16.10 7.77 -10.93
N ALA A 188 16.11 6.72 -11.77
CA ALA A 188 16.41 6.84 -13.20
C ALA A 188 15.38 7.71 -13.96
N PHE A 189 14.18 7.88 -13.40
CA PHE A 189 13.12 8.74 -13.94
C PHE A 189 13.17 10.18 -13.39
N GLY A 190 14.27 10.59 -12.73
CA GLY A 190 14.47 11.96 -12.24
C GLY A 190 13.85 12.26 -10.87
N LEU A 191 13.35 11.25 -10.16
CA LEU A 191 12.93 11.39 -8.75
C LEU A 191 14.15 11.38 -7.83
N SER A 192 14.17 12.27 -6.83
CA SER A 192 15.18 12.18 -5.77
C SER A 192 14.95 10.92 -4.93
N ALA A 193 16.02 10.24 -4.50
CA ALA A 193 15.94 9.01 -3.72
C ALA A 193 14.99 9.12 -2.50
N PRO A 194 15.03 10.19 -1.68
CA PRO A 194 14.11 10.32 -0.54
C PRO A 194 12.63 10.40 -0.94
N ARG A 195 12.34 10.97 -2.11
CA ARG A 195 10.96 11.05 -2.62
C ARG A 195 10.52 9.71 -3.19
N ALA A 196 11.41 8.99 -3.88
CA ALA A 196 11.12 7.66 -4.41
C ALA A 196 10.79 6.67 -3.28
N ASP A 197 11.58 6.68 -2.20
CA ASP A 197 11.35 5.84 -1.02
C ASP A 197 10.01 6.19 -0.34
N LEU A 198 9.70 7.49 -0.21
CA LEU A 198 8.44 7.93 0.39
C LEU A 198 7.23 7.51 -0.46
N ILE A 199 7.32 7.64 -1.78
CA ILE A 199 6.25 7.24 -2.71
C ILE A 199 6.06 5.73 -2.64
N ALA A 200 7.14 4.94 -2.62
CA ALA A 200 7.05 3.49 -2.50
C ALA A 200 6.40 3.08 -1.17
N GLY A 201 6.84 3.66 -0.05
CA GLY A 201 6.24 3.43 1.27
C GLY A 201 4.76 3.79 1.33
N LEU A 202 4.37 4.93 0.73
CA LEU A 202 2.96 5.33 0.62
C LEU A 202 2.15 4.38 -0.27
N ALA A 203 2.72 3.87 -1.36
CA ALA A 203 2.04 2.94 -2.25
C ALA A 203 1.76 1.60 -1.55
N PHE A 204 2.75 1.03 -0.84
CA PHE A 204 2.54 -0.19 -0.05
C PHE A 204 1.50 0.01 1.05
N ALA A 205 1.56 1.13 1.77
CA ALA A 205 0.54 1.48 2.75
C ALA A 205 -0.84 1.57 2.10
N ALA A 206 -0.99 2.32 1.01
CA ALA A 206 -2.27 2.51 0.33
C ALA A 206 -2.88 1.17 -0.14
N VAL A 207 -2.07 0.24 -0.67
CA VAL A 207 -2.55 -1.09 -1.08
C VAL A 207 -3.07 -1.88 0.12
N LEU A 208 -2.31 -1.93 1.22
CA LEU A 208 -2.71 -2.63 2.44
C LEU A 208 -4.05 -2.10 2.98
N GLU A 209 -4.17 -0.78 3.09
CA GLU A 209 -5.36 -0.13 3.63
C GLU A 209 -6.56 -0.30 2.67
N ALA A 210 -6.34 -0.23 1.35
CA ALA A 210 -7.39 -0.45 0.35
C ALA A 210 -7.95 -1.89 0.41
N VAL A 211 -7.06 -2.89 0.53
CA VAL A 211 -7.46 -4.29 0.70
C VAL A 211 -8.30 -4.48 1.97
N ALA A 212 -7.89 -3.87 3.08
CA ALA A 212 -8.63 -3.96 4.34
C ALA A 212 -10.01 -3.28 4.26
N CYS A 213 -10.09 -2.05 3.74
CA CYS A 213 -11.37 -1.35 3.53
C CYS A 213 -12.30 -2.14 2.61
N PHE A 214 -11.78 -2.66 1.50
CA PHE A 214 -12.57 -3.45 0.55
C PHE A 214 -13.09 -4.75 1.18
N ALA A 215 -12.25 -5.44 1.95
CA ALA A 215 -12.65 -6.65 2.66
C ALA A 215 -13.74 -6.37 3.70
N TRP A 216 -13.65 -5.28 4.46
CA TRP A 216 -14.71 -4.86 5.41
C TRP A 216 -16.01 -4.46 4.71
N LEU A 217 -15.92 -3.78 3.57
CA LEU A 217 -17.09 -3.45 2.72
C LEU A 217 -17.83 -4.71 2.29
N LEU A 218 -17.11 -5.78 1.90
CA LEU A 218 -17.69 -7.06 1.52
C LEU A 218 -18.18 -7.88 2.71
N ALA A 219 -17.47 -7.87 3.84
CA ALA A 219 -17.81 -8.63 5.03
C ALA A 219 -19.13 -8.16 5.66
N LEU A 220 -19.35 -6.84 5.68
CA LEU A 220 -20.52 -6.18 6.26
C LEU A 220 -21.68 -6.00 5.27
N VAL A 221 -21.64 -6.64 4.10
CA VAL A 221 -22.84 -6.79 3.26
C VAL A 221 -23.84 -7.68 4.02
N PRO A 222 -25.11 -7.25 4.18
CA PRO A 222 -26.14 -8.09 4.78
C PRO A 222 -26.20 -9.41 4.02
N ALA A 223 -26.01 -10.52 4.72
CA ALA A 223 -26.30 -11.83 4.14
C ALA A 223 -27.81 -11.89 3.98
N ALA A 224 -28.32 -11.90 2.75
CA ALA A 224 -29.63 -12.44 2.51
C ALA A 224 -29.58 -13.90 2.99
N VAL A 225 -30.38 -14.22 4.01
CA VAL A 225 -30.46 -15.56 4.59
C VAL A 225 -30.98 -16.50 3.51
N THR A 226 -30.09 -17.30 2.93
CA THR A 226 -30.46 -18.47 2.13
C THR A 226 -30.11 -19.71 2.95
N GLU A 227 -30.72 -19.84 4.13
CA GLU A 227 -30.70 -21.09 4.89
C GLU A 227 -31.92 -21.90 4.42
N ILE A 228 -31.73 -22.69 3.35
CA ILE A 228 -32.70 -23.74 3.00
C ILE A 228 -32.43 -24.87 3.99
N ALA A 229 -33.16 -24.87 5.11
CA ALA A 229 -33.20 -26.00 6.03
C ALA A 229 -33.87 -27.19 5.31
N VAL A 230 -33.06 -28.18 4.92
CA VAL A 230 -33.55 -29.49 4.47
C VAL A 230 -33.89 -30.30 5.71
N THR A 231 -35.16 -30.46 6.03
CA THR A 231 -35.63 -31.43 7.05
C THR A 231 -35.71 -32.84 6.44
N PRO A 232 -35.17 -33.88 7.10
CA PRO A 232 -35.35 -35.25 6.65
C PRO A 232 -36.75 -35.76 7.06
N VAL A 233 -37.44 -36.40 6.12
CA VAL A 233 -38.71 -37.10 6.34
C VAL A 233 -38.44 -38.48 6.95
N GLN A 234 -39.08 -38.78 8.09
CA GLN A 234 -39.33 -40.16 8.53
C GLN A 234 -40.72 -40.28 9.14
N GLN A 235 -41.33 -41.42 8.85
CA GLN A 235 -42.76 -41.67 8.68
C GLN A 235 -43.28 -42.67 9.72
N ALA A 236 -44.41 -42.36 10.38
CA ALA A 236 -45.43 -43.30 10.90
C ALA A 236 -46.58 -42.49 11.54
N SER A 237 -47.76 -42.41 10.91
CA SER A 237 -48.95 -43.27 11.11
C SER A 237 -49.89 -42.81 12.24
N ASN A 238 -50.95 -42.08 11.89
CA ASN A 238 -52.38 -42.47 12.01
C ASN A 238 -53.32 -41.27 11.71
N ALA A 239 -54.50 -41.57 11.15
CA ALA A 239 -55.54 -40.71 10.55
C ALA A 239 -56.19 -39.69 11.54
N GLU A 240 -56.88 -38.60 11.17
CA GLU A 240 -57.87 -38.28 10.12
C GLU A 240 -57.97 -36.73 9.88
N PRO A 241 -58.74 -36.22 8.88
CA PRO A 241 -58.42 -34.99 8.16
C PRO A 241 -59.18 -33.74 8.64
N VAL A 242 -58.48 -32.62 8.87
CA VAL A 242 -59.10 -31.28 8.88
C VAL A 242 -58.15 -30.25 8.26
N THR A 243 -58.74 -29.50 7.33
CA THR A 243 -58.27 -28.52 6.35
C THR A 243 -57.22 -27.52 6.86
N VAL A 244 -56.06 -27.51 6.18
CA VAL A 244 -54.97 -26.54 6.26
C VAL A 244 -55.37 -25.24 5.54
N VAL A 245 -55.03 -24.05 6.07
CA VAL A 245 -54.15 -23.03 5.44
C VAL A 245 -53.88 -21.90 6.44
N THR A 246 -52.64 -21.82 6.91
CA THR A 246 -52.05 -20.67 7.62
C THR A 246 -51.37 -19.71 6.62
N THR A 247 -51.46 -18.44 6.98
CA THR A 247 -50.94 -17.17 6.47
C THR A 247 -49.52 -17.07 5.87
N VAL A 248 -49.42 -16.21 4.83
CA VAL A 248 -48.40 -15.17 4.52
C VAL A 248 -47.06 -15.56 3.83
N SER A 249 -46.76 -14.77 2.80
CA SER A 249 -45.46 -14.19 2.38
C SER A 249 -44.77 -14.72 1.13
N ASN A 250 -44.67 -13.78 0.18
CA ASN A 250 -43.74 -13.73 -0.93
C ASN A 250 -42.28 -13.90 -0.50
N ALA A 251 -41.53 -14.71 -1.25
CA ALA A 251 -40.19 -14.37 -1.70
C ALA A 251 -39.88 -15.12 -3.01
N SER A 252 -39.65 -14.35 -4.06
CA SER A 252 -39.23 -14.79 -5.38
C SER A 252 -37.71 -15.10 -5.40
N ALA A 253 -37.36 -16.21 -6.03
CA ALA A 253 -36.04 -16.51 -6.60
C ALA A 253 -36.25 -16.76 -8.12
N PRO A 254 -35.20 -16.70 -8.97
CA PRO A 254 -35.28 -16.12 -10.31
C PRO A 254 -35.65 -17.11 -11.42
N LEU A 255 -36.52 -16.61 -12.31
CA LEU A 255 -36.61 -16.88 -13.76
C LEU A 255 -36.60 -18.35 -14.20
N GLU A 256 -37.81 -18.92 -14.25
CA GLU A 256 -38.19 -19.77 -15.38
C GLU A 256 -39.47 -19.22 -16.02
N LEU A 257 -39.42 -19.11 -17.34
CA LEU A 257 -40.38 -18.45 -18.20
C LEU A 257 -41.63 -19.31 -18.36
N VAL A 258 -42.57 -19.27 -17.39
CA VAL A 258 -43.95 -19.69 -17.69
C VAL A 258 -44.69 -18.44 -18.15
N ALA A 259 -44.59 -18.20 -19.45
CA ALA A 259 -45.47 -17.26 -20.13
C ALA A 259 -46.90 -17.81 -20.05
N GLY A 260 -47.64 -17.37 -19.03
CA GLY A 260 -49.10 -17.30 -19.15
C GLY A 260 -49.42 -16.41 -20.35
N ASP A 261 -50.41 -16.82 -21.15
CA ASP A 261 -50.78 -16.08 -22.35
C ASP A 261 -51.07 -14.61 -21.99
N PRO A 262 -50.37 -13.62 -22.58
CA PRO A 262 -50.58 -12.20 -22.27
C PRO A 262 -52.02 -11.73 -22.53
N ALA A 263 -52.82 -12.47 -23.29
CA ALA A 263 -54.25 -12.21 -23.46
C ALA A 263 -55.07 -12.56 -22.19
N ASP A 264 -54.70 -13.61 -21.47
CA ASP A 264 -55.37 -14.04 -20.24
C ASP A 264 -55.11 -13.04 -19.09
N ASP A 265 -53.87 -12.56 -18.97
CA ASP A 265 -53.48 -11.58 -17.95
C ASP A 265 -54.17 -10.21 -18.12
N VAL A 266 -54.42 -9.78 -19.36
CA VAL A 266 -55.17 -8.54 -19.63
C VAL A 266 -56.64 -8.70 -19.23
N THR A 267 -57.24 -9.85 -19.54
CA THR A 267 -58.65 -10.15 -19.21
C THR A 267 -58.85 -10.24 -17.70
N ARG A 268 -57.95 -10.93 -16.99
CA ARG A 268 -57.97 -11.06 -15.52
C ARG A 268 -57.83 -9.71 -14.81
N VAL A 269 -56.98 -8.81 -15.30
CA VAL A 269 -56.84 -7.46 -14.75
C VAL A 269 -58.07 -6.59 -15.04
N ALA A 270 -58.63 -6.66 -16.24
CA ALA A 270 -59.84 -5.93 -16.60
C ALA A 270 -61.03 -6.34 -15.71
N THR A 271 -61.25 -7.64 -15.51
CA THR A 271 -62.32 -8.16 -14.65
C THR A 271 -62.13 -7.75 -13.18
N ALA A 272 -60.90 -7.77 -12.66
CA ALA A 272 -60.61 -7.37 -11.28
C ALA A 272 -60.82 -5.86 -11.04
N ILE A 273 -60.57 -5.02 -12.05
CA ILE A 273 -60.84 -3.57 -12.02
C ILE A 273 -62.35 -3.31 -12.10
N ALA A 274 -63.05 -3.97 -13.02
CA ALA A 274 -64.51 -3.85 -13.15
C ALA A 274 -65.25 -4.33 -11.89
N GLY A 275 -64.73 -5.37 -11.23
CA GLY A 275 -65.24 -5.85 -9.93
C GLY A 275 -64.87 -4.98 -8.73
N GLY A 276 -64.17 -3.86 -8.91
CA GLY A 276 -63.77 -2.95 -7.84
C GLY A 276 -62.70 -3.49 -6.88
N THR A 277 -62.17 -4.68 -7.16
CA THR A 277 -61.17 -5.36 -6.31
C THR A 277 -59.73 -4.87 -6.55
N LEU A 278 -59.50 -4.14 -7.65
CA LEU A 278 -58.19 -3.64 -8.06
C LEU A 278 -58.31 -2.22 -8.62
N ARG A 279 -57.46 -1.27 -8.20
CA ARG A 279 -57.39 0.05 -8.82
C ARG A 279 -56.51 -0.01 -10.07
N ALA A 280 -56.86 0.76 -11.09
CA ALA A 280 -56.15 0.86 -12.37
C ALA A 280 -54.79 1.61 -12.25
N THR A 281 -53.96 1.23 -11.29
CA THR A 281 -52.62 1.77 -11.04
C THR A 281 -51.56 0.71 -11.31
N VAL A 282 -50.40 1.14 -11.82
CA VAL A 282 -49.32 0.21 -12.20
C VAL A 282 -48.77 -0.55 -10.98
N ALA A 283 -48.76 0.08 -9.79
CA ALA A 283 -48.29 -0.56 -8.57
C ALA A 283 -49.19 -1.71 -8.11
N GLU A 284 -50.52 -1.54 -8.23
CA GLU A 284 -51.48 -2.57 -7.86
C GLU A 284 -51.54 -3.71 -8.88
N ILE A 285 -51.52 -3.41 -10.19
CA ILE A 285 -51.46 -4.43 -11.25
C ILE A 285 -50.20 -5.29 -11.12
N ARG A 286 -49.05 -4.65 -10.81
CA ARG A 286 -47.79 -5.35 -10.56
C ARG A 286 -47.90 -6.29 -9.37
N LYS A 287 -48.56 -5.86 -8.30
CA LYS A 287 -48.77 -6.67 -7.10
C LYS A 287 -49.75 -7.82 -7.35
N PHE A 288 -50.77 -7.60 -8.17
CA PHE A 288 -51.81 -8.57 -8.50
C PHE A 288 -51.29 -9.70 -9.40
N LEU A 289 -50.47 -9.37 -10.40
CA LEU A 289 -49.90 -10.35 -11.35
C LEU A 289 -48.49 -10.83 -10.97
N GLY A 290 -47.84 -10.23 -9.98
CA GLY A 290 -46.46 -10.57 -9.61
C GLY A 290 -45.43 -10.26 -10.70
N CYS A 291 -45.74 -9.35 -11.63
CA CYS A 291 -44.94 -9.09 -12.82
C CYS A 291 -43.95 -7.92 -12.66
N SER A 292 -43.13 -7.66 -13.69
CA SER A 292 -42.22 -6.52 -13.71
C SER A 292 -42.97 -5.18 -13.87
N GLN A 293 -42.34 -4.07 -13.52
CA GLN A 293 -42.93 -2.73 -13.67
C GLN A 293 -43.22 -2.38 -15.14
N ALA A 294 -42.35 -2.81 -16.07
CA ALA A 294 -42.54 -2.62 -17.50
C ALA A 294 -43.72 -3.44 -18.04
N THR A 295 -43.86 -4.70 -17.60
CA THR A 295 -44.99 -5.57 -17.98
C THR A 295 -46.32 -5.02 -17.47
N ALA A 296 -46.38 -4.58 -16.21
CA ALA A 296 -47.57 -3.97 -15.62
C ALA A 296 -48.00 -2.67 -16.34
N MET A 297 -47.05 -1.89 -16.83
CA MET A 297 -47.32 -0.67 -17.60
C MET A 297 -47.94 -1.00 -18.98
N THR A 298 -47.42 -2.02 -19.66
CA THR A 298 -47.95 -2.51 -20.94
C THR A 298 -49.36 -3.09 -20.79
N ILE A 299 -49.61 -3.89 -19.74
CA ILE A 299 -50.94 -4.46 -19.45
C ILE A 299 -51.94 -3.35 -19.13
N ARG A 300 -51.57 -2.38 -18.28
CA ARG A 300 -52.43 -1.23 -17.97
C ARG A 300 -52.81 -0.46 -19.24
N LYS A 301 -51.86 -0.24 -20.16
CA LYS A 301 -52.13 0.44 -21.43
C LYS A 301 -53.12 -0.34 -22.29
N ARG A 302 -53.00 -1.67 -22.35
CA ARG A 302 -53.92 -2.54 -23.12
C ARG A 302 -55.32 -2.58 -22.50
N VAL A 303 -55.44 -2.66 -21.19
CA VAL A 303 -56.75 -2.60 -20.49
C VAL A 303 -57.43 -1.26 -20.76
N MET A 304 -56.71 -0.13 -20.68
CA MET A 304 -57.25 1.20 -21.01
C MET A 304 -57.59 1.40 -22.49
N GLN A 305 -57.08 0.55 -23.38
CA GLN A 305 -57.39 0.58 -24.82
C GLN A 305 -58.52 -0.38 -25.20
N ALA A 306 -58.88 -1.31 -24.32
CA ALA A 306 -59.93 -2.30 -24.52
C ALA A 306 -61.26 -1.93 -23.83
N ASP A 307 -61.30 -0.81 -23.11
CA ASP A 307 -62.50 -0.21 -22.51
C ASP A 307 -63.07 0.82 -23.51
N PRO A 308 -64.22 0.57 -24.17
CA PRO A 308 -64.93 1.57 -24.98
C PRO A 308 -65.73 2.57 -24.12
#